data_AF-Q0F953-F1
#
_entry.id   AF-Q0F953-F1
#
_cell.length_a   1.000
_cell.length_b   1.000
_cell.length_c   1.000
_cell.angle_alpha   90.00
_cell.angle_beta   90.00
_cell.angle_gamma   90.00
#
_symmetry.space_group_name_H-M   'P 1'
#
loop_
_entity.id
_entity.type
_entity.pdbx_description
1 polymer ?
#
loop_
_entity_poly.entity_id
_entity_poly.type
_entity_poly.pdbx_seq_one_letter_code
_entity_poly.pdbx_strand_id
1 'polypeptide(L)'
;MDDPLEYSAEPANLKLLRRLVTTLLAIMIIGFITLIFMFVMRFSNNNQTFQVNDITLPIGVSATAYTQGDNWYAIVDNTNKILIFNKSDNTLRQTIIIKQQ
;
A
#
# COMPACT_ATOMS: atom_id res chain seq x y z
N MET A 1 21.53 -26.81 58.76
CA MET A 1 20.20 -26.70 58.15
C MET A 1 19.60 -25.40 58.64
N ASP A 2 19.22 -24.53 57.70
CA ASP A 2 18.01 -23.69 57.69
C ASP A 2 18.27 -22.46 56.80
N ASP A 3 18.04 -22.64 55.50
CA ASP A 3 17.88 -21.56 54.52
C ASP A 3 16.37 -21.26 54.43
N PRO A 4 15.87 -20.15 54.98
CA PRO A 4 14.56 -19.66 54.62
C PRO A 4 14.76 -18.59 53.56
N LEU A 5 14.38 -18.94 52.33
CA LEU A 5 13.99 -18.00 51.30
C LEU A 5 12.90 -17.09 51.88
N GLU A 6 13.30 -16.02 52.57
CA GLU A 6 12.40 -14.95 52.99
C GLU A 6 11.87 -14.32 51.71
N TYR A 7 10.68 -14.78 51.32
CA TYR A 7 9.91 -14.20 50.23
C TYR A 7 9.38 -12.84 50.72
N SER A 8 10.27 -11.86 50.79
CA SER A 8 9.94 -10.48 51.13
C SER A 8 8.92 -10.01 50.11
N ALA A 9 7.69 -9.79 50.57
CA ALA A 9 6.57 -9.40 49.71
C ALA A 9 6.99 -8.17 48.90
N GLU A 10 7.10 -8.33 47.59
CA GLU A 10 7.61 -7.28 46.71
C GLU A 10 6.85 -5.96 46.96
N PRO A 11 7.56 -4.87 47.33
CA PRO A 11 6.93 -3.65 47.83
C PRO A 11 6.04 -3.02 46.74
N ALA A 12 4.89 -2.48 47.15
CA ALA A 12 3.80 -2.11 46.25
C ALA A 12 4.22 -1.14 45.12
N ASN A 13 5.20 -0.28 45.38
CA ASN A 13 5.79 0.63 44.39
C ASN A 13 6.50 -0.10 43.23
N LEU A 14 7.21 -1.20 43.51
CA LEU A 14 7.89 -1.98 42.46
C LEU A 14 6.89 -2.74 41.60
N LYS A 15 5.80 -3.23 42.18
CA LYS A 15 4.69 -3.86 41.43
C LYS A 15 4.00 -2.87 40.50
N LEU A 16 3.78 -1.62 40.95
CA LEU A 16 3.24 -0.56 40.10
C LEU A 16 4.19 -0.21 38.96
N LEU A 17 5.48 -0.02 39.27
CA LEU A 17 6.48 0.29 38.25
C LEU A 17 6.60 -0.82 37.21
N ARG A 18 6.65 -2.09 37.65
CA ARG A 18 6.67 -3.26 36.76
C ARG A 18 5.43 -3.28 35.87
N ARG A 19 4.24 -3.09 36.42
CA ARG A 19 2.99 -3.09 35.63
C ARG A 19 2.99 -1.96 34.59
N LEU A 20 3.44 -0.77 34.96
CA LEU A 20 3.52 0.37 34.04
C LEU A 20 4.52 0.12 32.92
N VAL A 21 5.72 -0.37 33.24
CA VAL A 21 6.77 -0.65 32.25
C VAL A 21 6.34 -1.79 31.31
N THR A 22 5.76 -2.87 31.84
CA THR A 22 5.24 -3.96 31.01
C THR A 22 4.11 -3.49 30.09
N THR A 23 3.24 -2.59 30.58
CA THR A 23 2.17 -2.00 29.76
C THR A 23 2.75 -1.12 28.66
N LEU A 24 3.74 -0.28 28.99
CA LEU A 24 4.42 0.57 28.03
C LEU A 24 5.13 -0.26 26.95
N LEU A 25 5.83 -1.33 27.35
CA LEU A 25 6.47 -2.27 26.44
C LEU A 25 5.45 -2.92 25.49
N ALA A 26 4.32 -3.39 26.02
CA ALA A 26 3.26 -3.97 25.19
C ALA A 26 2.73 -2.96 24.16
N ILE A 27 2.50 -1.71 24.56
CA ILE A 27 2.05 -0.64 23.65
C ILE A 27 3.11 -0.36 22.58
N MET A 28 4.39 -0.29 22.94
CA MET A 28 5.49 -0.08 21.98
C MET A 28 5.52 -1.17 20.91
N ILE A 29 5.34 -2.44 21.32
CA ILE A 29 5.30 -3.58 20.40
C ILE A 29 4.08 -3.48 19.48
N ILE A 30 2.89 -3.22 20.03
CA ILE A 30 1.65 -3.09 19.25
C ILE A 30 1.76 -1.96 18.22
N GLY A 31 2.31 -0.81 18.62
CA GLY A 31 2.53 0.33 17.72
C GLY A 31 3.46 -0.03 16.57
N PHE A 32 4.58 -0.70 16.86
CA PHE A 32 5.52 -1.14 15.83
C PHE A 32 4.91 -2.17 14.86
N ILE A 33 4.17 -3.16 15.38
CA ILE A 33 3.45 -4.14 14.55
C ILE A 33 2.44 -3.44 13.63
N THR A 34 1.71 -2.46 14.16
CA THR A 34 0.73 -1.68 13.39
C THR A 34 1.41 -0.92 12.25
N LEU A 35 2.57 -0.31 12.49
CA LEU A 35 3.34 0.37 11.45
C LEU A 35 3.80 -0.60 10.36
N ILE A 36 4.32 -1.77 10.72
CA ILE A 36 4.71 -2.80 9.75
C ILE A 36 3.50 -3.27 8.93
N PHE A 37 2.39 -3.56 9.60
CA PHE A 37 1.17 -4.03 8.94
C PHE A 37 0.62 -3.00 7.96
N MET A 38 0.55 -1.73 8.37
CA MET A 38 0.17 -0.62 7.50
C MET A 38 1.14 -0.47 6.32
N PHE A 39 2.45 -0.61 6.54
CA PHE A 39 3.45 -0.51 5.49
C PHE A 39 3.26 -1.59 4.43
N VAL A 40 3.05 -2.84 4.84
CA VAL A 40 2.80 -3.98 3.94
C VAL A 40 1.49 -3.79 3.17
N MET A 41 0.39 -3.43 3.85
CA MET A 41 -0.89 -3.20 3.17
C MET A 41 -0.82 -2.00 2.21
N ARG A 42 -0.19 -0.90 2.62
CA ARG A 42 -0.04 0.29 1.78
C ARG A 42 0.77 -0.01 0.52
N PHE A 43 1.83 -0.79 0.64
CA PHE A 43 2.62 -1.20 -0.53
C PHE A 43 1.83 -2.15 -1.44
N SER A 44 1.03 -3.06 -0.87
CA SER A 44 0.12 -3.91 -1.64
C SER A 44 -0.92 -3.09 -2.41
N ASN A 45 -1.48 -2.03 -1.81
CA ASN A 45 -2.45 -1.15 -2.46
C ASN A 45 -1.84 -0.16 -3.45
N ASN A 46 -0.53 0.11 -3.40
CA ASN A 46 0.15 0.89 -4.44
C ASN A 46 0.38 0.09 -5.73
N ASN A 47 0.14 -1.22 -5.72
CA ASN A 47 -0.02 -2.03 -6.93
C ASN A 47 -1.50 -2.06 -7.35
N GLN A 48 -2.24 -0.97 -7.12
CA GLN A 48 -3.38 -0.67 -7.97
C GLN A 48 -2.84 -0.41 -9.38
N THR A 49 -2.55 -1.50 -10.10
CA THR A 49 -2.90 -1.54 -11.51
C THR A 49 -4.35 -1.11 -11.52
N PHE A 50 -4.59 0.14 -11.92
CA PHE A 50 -5.92 0.60 -12.27
C PHE A 50 -6.39 -0.40 -13.32
N GLN A 51 -7.08 -1.46 -12.89
CA GLN A 51 -7.83 -2.30 -13.80
C GLN A 51 -8.98 -1.40 -14.20
N VAL A 52 -8.79 -0.77 -15.36
CA VAL A 52 -9.75 0.09 -16.02
C VAL A 52 -10.86 -0.81 -16.55
N ASN A 53 -11.55 -1.53 -15.66
CA ASN A 53 -12.60 -2.48 -16.03
C ASN A 53 -13.88 -1.74 -16.46
N ASP A 54 -13.98 -0.42 -16.26
CA ASP A 54 -15.18 0.36 -16.53
C ASP A 54 -14.97 1.61 -17.39
N ILE A 55 -13.85 1.73 -18.11
CA ILE A 55 -13.78 2.74 -19.19
C ILE A 55 -14.03 2.01 -20.50
N THR A 56 -15.31 1.88 -20.83
CA THR A 56 -15.74 1.59 -22.20
C THR A 56 -15.32 2.78 -23.05
N LEU A 57 -14.21 2.62 -23.77
CA LEU A 57 -13.87 3.55 -24.83
C LEU A 57 -14.91 3.46 -25.94
N PRO A 58 -15.24 4.57 -26.62
CA PRO A 58 -15.95 4.48 -27.89
C PRO A 58 -15.14 3.55 -28.80
N ILE A 59 -15.83 2.63 -29.47
CA ILE A 59 -15.33 1.57 -30.37
C ILE A 59 -14.53 0.40 -29.75
N GLY A 60 -15.09 -0.32 -28.77
CA GLY A 60 -14.77 -1.76 -28.56
C GLY A 60 -13.32 -2.12 -28.22
N VAL A 61 -12.50 -1.14 -27.83
CA VAL A 61 -11.10 -1.31 -27.45
C VAL A 61 -11.02 -1.51 -25.94
N SER A 62 -10.58 -2.68 -25.51
CA SER A 62 -10.37 -3.00 -24.09
C SER A 62 -9.05 -2.39 -23.61
N ALA A 63 -9.15 -1.33 -22.81
CA ALA A 63 -7.99 -0.70 -22.19
C ALA A 63 -7.39 -1.61 -21.11
N THR A 64 -6.12 -1.96 -21.25
CA THR A 64 -5.33 -2.68 -20.23
C THR A 64 -4.73 -1.71 -19.21
N ALA A 65 -4.43 -0.48 -19.62
CA ALA A 65 -3.96 0.58 -18.73
C ALA A 65 -4.37 1.97 -19.24
N TYR A 66 -4.60 2.90 -18.31
CA TYR A 66 -4.86 4.30 -18.57
C TYR A 66 -3.86 5.17 -17.82
N THR A 67 -3.31 6.19 -18.46
CA THR A 67 -2.42 7.18 -17.84
C THR A 67 -2.78 8.57 -18.34
N GLN A 68 -2.79 9.55 -17.46
CA GLN A 68 -3.17 10.92 -17.81
C GLN A 68 -2.05 11.90 -17.42
N GLY A 69 -1.64 12.73 -18.37
CA GLY A 69 -0.81 13.91 -18.14
C GLY A 69 -1.66 15.19 -18.18
N ASP A 70 -1.00 16.36 -18.18
CA ASP A 70 -1.70 17.65 -18.12
C ASP A 70 -2.58 17.88 -19.36
N ASN A 71 -2.00 17.74 -20.55
CA ASN A 71 -2.63 18.03 -21.85
C ASN A 71 -2.85 16.79 -22.72
N TRP A 72 -2.65 15.59 -22.17
CA TRP A 72 -2.76 14.35 -22.91
C TRP A 72 -3.19 13.20 -22.00
N TYR A 73 -3.75 12.15 -22.60
CA TYR A 73 -3.99 10.89 -21.94
C TYR A 73 -3.57 9.74 -22.85
N ALA A 74 -3.08 8.65 -22.27
CA ALA A 74 -2.65 7.46 -22.99
C ALA A 74 -3.43 6.24 -22.53
N ILE A 75 -3.71 5.38 -23.49
CA ILE A 75 -4.45 4.14 -23.30
C ILE A 75 -3.63 3.02 -23.90
N VAL A 76 -3.40 1.98 -23.12
CA VAL A 76 -2.75 0.76 -23.59
C VAL A 76 -3.83 -0.22 -23.98
N ASP A 77 -3.88 -0.58 -25.26
CA ASP A 77 -4.77 -1.60 -25.80
C ASP A 77 -4.24 -3.02 -25.49
N ASN A 78 -5.13 -4.01 -25.51
CA ASN A 78 -4.80 -5.44 -25.35
C ASN A 78 -3.86 -5.97 -26.46
N THR A 79 -3.70 -5.23 -27.56
CA THR A 79 -2.76 -5.54 -28.64
C THR A 79 -1.36 -4.95 -28.43
N ASN A 80 -1.00 -4.58 -27.20
CA ASN A 80 0.28 -3.97 -26.82
C ASN A 80 0.57 -2.66 -27.60
N LYS A 81 -0.48 -1.87 -27.85
CA LYS A 81 -0.37 -0.55 -28.47
C LYS A 81 -0.68 0.52 -27.43
N ILE A 82 0.17 1.54 -27.36
CA ILE A 82 -0.09 2.75 -26.57
C ILE A 82 -0.65 3.81 -27.51
N LEU A 83 -1.91 4.17 -27.30
CA LEU A 83 -2.61 5.22 -28.02
C LEU A 83 -2.57 6.49 -27.16
N ILE A 84 -1.90 7.53 -27.63
CA ILE A 84 -1.80 8.82 -26.95
C ILE A 84 -2.76 9.79 -27.60
N PHE A 85 -3.69 10.32 -26.80
CA PHE A 85 -4.69 11.27 -27.21
C PHE A 85 -4.43 12.63 -26.59
N ASN A 86 -4.82 13.68 -27.31
CA ASN A 86 -4.88 15.01 -26.78
C ASN A 86 -6.16 15.17 -25.93
N LYS A 87 -6.02 15.77 -24.74
CA LYS A 87 -7.12 15.92 -23.78
C LYS A 87 -8.13 16.99 -24.19
N SER A 88 -7.71 17.99 -24.96
CA SER A 88 -8.58 19.12 -25.34
C SER A 88 -9.60 18.77 -26.43
N ASP A 89 -9.21 17.93 -27.38
CA ASP A 89 -9.97 17.65 -28.61
C ASP A 89 -10.18 16.16 -28.87
N ASN A 90 -9.69 15.28 -27.97
CA ASN A 90 -9.75 13.83 -28.11
C ASN A 90 -9.05 13.29 -29.39
N THR A 91 -8.15 14.06 -29.99
CA THR A 91 -7.47 13.64 -31.22
C THR A 91 -6.35 12.66 -30.91
N LEU A 92 -6.21 11.62 -31.74
CA LEU A 92 -5.08 10.69 -31.65
C LEU A 92 -3.80 11.43 -32.06
N ARG A 93 -2.91 11.64 -31.09
CA ARG A 93 -1.62 12.30 -31.30
C ARG A 93 -0.55 11.32 -31.76
N GLN A 94 -0.50 10.13 -31.14
CA GLN A 94 0.57 9.17 -31.38
C GLN A 94 0.11 7.76 -31.08
N THR A 95 0.65 6.79 -31.84
CA THR A 95 0.53 5.36 -31.55
C THR A 95 1.93 4.77 -31.39
N ILE A 96 2.17 4.06 -30.29
CA ILE A 96 3.43 3.37 -30.01
C ILE A 96 3.15 1.87 -29.93
N ILE A 97 3.91 1.05 -30.66
CA ILE A 97 3.82 -0.41 -30.61
C ILE A 97 4.87 -0.92 -29.64
N ILE A 98 4.45 -1.62 -28.59
CA ILE A 98 5.36 -2.25 -27.64
C ILE A 98 5.81 -3.59 -28.23
N LYS A 99 7.11 -3.75 -28.45
CA LYS A 99 7.70 -5.06 -28.79
C LYS A 99 7.95 -5.81 -27.48
N GLN A 100 7.40 -7.02 -27.35
CA GLN A 100 7.84 -7.94 -26.29
C GLN A 100 9.23 -8.45 -26.66
N GLN A 101 10.17 -8.35 -25.72
CA GLN A 101 11.55 -8.77 -25.86
C GLN A 101 11.80 -10.01 -25.02
#